data_AF-A0A151QXC2-F1
#
_entry.id   AF-A0A151QXC2-F1
#
_cell.length_a   1.000
_cell.length_b   1.000
_cell.length_c   1.000
_cell.angle_alpha   90.00
_cell.angle_beta   90.00
_cell.angle_gamma   90.00
#
_symmetry.space_group_name_H-M   'P 1'
#
loop_
_entity.id
_entity.type
_entity.pdbx_description
1 polymer ?
#
loop_
_entity_poly.entity_id
_entity_poly.type
_entity_poly.pdbx_seq_one_letter_code
_entity_poly.pdbx_strand_id
1 'polypeptide(L)'
;MFDASNYALRAVLAQRMGKAPHVIYYASRTLDAAQVNYTNTEKELLAIVFALDKFRSYLLGSKLIVFSDHAALKFLLKNFKEKTKLIHDKMISRTHFSIGQKVLLYNSHLKLMPRKLRSRWIGPFVVTDVFPHGAVEIKSESSQNKFKVNGHRLKIFHAREGYQEQTIEELSLHDPFQPP
;
A
#
# COMPACT_ATOMS: atom_id res chain seq x y z
N MET A 1 18.84 -13.73 -13.84
CA MET A 1 18.62 -14.62 -15.00
C MET A 1 17.61 -15.69 -14.60
N PHE A 2 16.75 -16.13 -15.49
CA PHE A 2 15.78 -17.20 -15.22
C PHE A 2 15.69 -18.08 -16.46
N ASP A 3 15.36 -19.34 -16.25
CA ASP A 3 15.23 -20.35 -17.29
C ASP A 3 14.11 -21.33 -16.90
N ALA A 4 13.40 -21.81 -17.89
CA ALA A 4 12.31 -22.76 -17.73
C ALA A 4 12.57 -23.98 -18.60
N SER A 5 12.68 -25.14 -17.95
CA SER A 5 12.75 -26.43 -18.64
C SER A 5 11.39 -27.12 -18.61
N ASN A 6 11.28 -28.25 -19.30
CA ASN A 6 10.06 -29.06 -19.33
C ASN A 6 9.60 -29.56 -17.95
N TYR A 7 10.51 -29.62 -16.97
CA TYR A 7 10.23 -30.23 -15.66
C TYR A 7 10.59 -29.34 -14.46
N ALA A 8 11.35 -28.26 -14.67
CA ALA A 8 11.81 -27.41 -13.59
C ALA A 8 12.04 -25.97 -14.03
N LEU A 9 11.84 -25.05 -13.08
CA LEU A 9 12.16 -23.64 -13.17
C LEU A 9 13.50 -23.39 -12.48
N ARG A 10 14.30 -22.48 -13.04
CA ARG A 10 15.58 -22.05 -12.48
C ARG A 10 15.67 -20.53 -12.51
N ALA A 11 16.27 -19.96 -11.47
CA ALA A 11 16.51 -18.53 -11.38
C ALA A 11 17.82 -18.26 -10.64
N VAL A 12 18.53 -17.23 -11.08
CA VAL A 12 19.82 -16.81 -10.54
C VAL A 12 19.78 -15.31 -10.27
N LEU A 13 20.06 -14.96 -9.02
CA LEU A 13 20.26 -13.58 -8.58
C LEU A 13 21.75 -13.28 -8.60
N ALA A 14 22.15 -12.23 -9.32
CA ALA A 14 23.54 -11.80 -9.43
C ALA A 14 23.66 -10.29 -9.26
N GLN A 15 24.75 -9.84 -8.64
CA GLN A 15 25.14 -8.45 -8.51
C GLN A 15 26.25 -8.14 -9.51
N ARG A 16 26.21 -6.96 -10.12
CA ARG A 16 27.30 -6.51 -10.99
C ARG A 16 28.39 -5.87 -10.13
N MET A 17 29.52 -6.56 -9.98
CA MET A 17 30.71 -6.06 -9.27
C MET A 17 31.83 -5.91 -10.29
N GLY A 18 32.11 -4.68 -10.71
CA GLY A 18 33.08 -4.41 -11.79
C GLY A 18 32.61 -4.93 -13.16
N LYS A 19 33.46 -5.72 -13.82
CA LYS A 19 33.20 -6.22 -15.19
C LYS A 19 32.41 -7.54 -15.24
N ALA A 20 32.36 -8.31 -14.16
CA ALA A 20 31.71 -9.63 -14.13
C ALA A 20 30.48 -9.66 -13.19
N PRO A 21 29.42 -10.40 -13.55
CA PRO A 21 28.32 -10.64 -12.64
C PRO A 21 28.76 -11.65 -11.56
N HIS A 22 28.62 -11.26 -10.29
CA HIS A 22 28.83 -12.15 -9.16
C HIS A 22 27.49 -12.72 -8.72
N VAL A 23 27.36 -14.05 -8.70
CA VAL A 23 26.11 -14.71 -8.32
C VAL A 23 25.95 -14.66 -6.80
N ILE A 24 24.80 -14.18 -6.34
CA ILE A 24 24.41 -14.11 -4.93
C ILE A 24 23.64 -15.36 -4.52
N TYR A 25 22.72 -15.82 -5.38
CA TYR A 25 21.82 -16.92 -5.02
C TYR A 25 21.30 -17.68 -6.25
N TYR A 26 21.19 -19.00 -6.10
CA TYR A 26 20.56 -19.91 -7.06
C TYR A 26 19.24 -20.44 -6.49
N ALA A 27 18.17 -20.37 -7.29
CA ALA A 27 16.87 -20.89 -6.94
C ALA A 27 16.39 -21.85 -8.04
N SER A 28 15.78 -22.96 -7.62
CA SER A 28 15.12 -23.89 -8.55
C SER A 28 13.89 -24.50 -7.90
N ARG A 29 12.93 -24.90 -8.73
CA ARG A 29 11.71 -25.61 -8.30
C ARG A 29 11.24 -26.52 -9.41
N THR A 30 10.83 -27.73 -9.08
CA THR A 30 10.18 -28.64 -10.04
C THR A 30 8.78 -28.14 -10.38
N LEU A 31 8.34 -28.40 -11.60
CA LEU A 31 6.98 -28.10 -12.04
C LEU A 31 6.01 -29.15 -11.49
N ASP A 32 4.82 -28.70 -11.11
CA ASP A 32 3.74 -29.60 -10.72
C ASP A 32 3.07 -30.21 -11.97
N ALA A 33 2.29 -31.28 -11.81
CA ALA A 33 1.69 -32.05 -12.92
C ALA A 33 0.89 -31.15 -13.89
N ALA A 34 0.16 -30.16 -13.37
CA ALA A 34 -0.55 -29.19 -14.19
C ALA A 34 0.39 -28.25 -14.96
N GLN A 35 1.50 -27.85 -14.35
CA GLN A 35 2.44 -26.88 -14.91
C GLN A 35 3.38 -27.50 -15.96
N VAL A 36 3.63 -28.81 -15.89
CA VAL A 36 4.39 -29.55 -16.91
C VAL A 36 3.73 -29.42 -18.29
N ASN A 37 2.39 -29.35 -18.32
CA ASN A 37 1.60 -29.24 -19.55
C ASN A 37 1.51 -27.81 -20.11
N TYR A 38 2.10 -26.82 -19.43
CA TYR A 38 2.11 -25.44 -19.92
C TYR A 38 2.98 -25.30 -21.19
N THR A 39 2.59 -24.33 -22.01
CA THR A 39 3.37 -23.90 -23.18
C THR A 39 4.71 -23.28 -22.73
N ASN A 40 5.70 -23.22 -23.63
CA ASN A 40 7.00 -22.62 -23.31
C ASN A 40 6.86 -21.16 -22.82
N THR A 41 6.00 -20.37 -23.46
CA THR A 41 5.69 -18.99 -23.04
C THR A 41 5.14 -18.92 -21.61
N GLU A 42 4.21 -19.80 -21.26
CA GLU A 42 3.62 -19.86 -19.91
C GLU A 42 4.66 -20.31 -18.88
N LYS A 43 5.53 -21.26 -19.23
CA LYS A 43 6.63 -21.72 -18.37
C LYS A 43 7.65 -20.62 -18.14
N GLU A 44 8.02 -19.86 -19.16
CA GLU A 44 8.91 -18.69 -19.01
C GLU A 44 8.28 -17.60 -18.13
N LEU A 45 6.99 -17.30 -18.33
CA LEU A 45 6.26 -16.37 -17.45
C LEU A 45 6.26 -16.87 -16.00
N LEU A 46 6.01 -18.16 -15.81
CA LEU A 46 6.03 -18.80 -14.49
C LEU A 46 7.44 -18.73 -13.85
N ALA A 47 8.51 -18.86 -14.64
CA ALA A 47 9.88 -18.68 -14.18
C ALA A 47 10.13 -17.26 -13.67
N ILE A 48 9.60 -16.24 -14.37
CA ILE A 48 9.66 -14.84 -13.92
C ILE A 48 8.93 -14.69 -12.60
N VAL A 49 7.68 -15.15 -12.50
CA VAL A 49 6.88 -15.06 -11.27
C VAL A 49 7.58 -15.77 -10.11
N PHE A 50 8.13 -16.96 -10.35
CA PHE A 50 8.90 -17.72 -9.37
C PHE A 50 10.14 -16.94 -8.89
N ALA A 51 10.91 -16.34 -9.81
CA ALA A 51 12.09 -15.56 -9.46
C ALA A 51 11.71 -14.31 -8.62
N LEU A 52 10.64 -13.61 -9.00
CA LEU A 52 10.16 -12.41 -8.29
C LEU A 52 9.74 -12.72 -6.86
N ASP A 53 8.99 -13.81 -6.68
CA ASP A 53 8.53 -14.24 -5.36
C ASP A 53 9.72 -14.70 -4.49
N LYS A 54 10.60 -15.54 -5.06
CA LYS A 54 11.75 -16.07 -4.34
C LYS A 54 12.75 -14.99 -3.92
N PHE A 55 12.96 -13.98 -4.76
CA PHE A 55 13.90 -12.89 -4.49
C PHE A 55 13.24 -11.62 -3.94
N ARG A 56 11.98 -11.69 -3.52
CA ARG A 56 11.20 -10.53 -3.08
C ARG A 56 11.92 -9.68 -2.03
N SER A 57 12.56 -10.30 -1.03
CA SER A 57 13.31 -9.58 0.01
C SER A 57 14.47 -8.75 -0.53
N TYR A 58 15.13 -9.20 -1.60
CA TYR A 58 16.26 -8.51 -2.23
C TYR A 58 15.82 -7.45 -3.25
N LEU A 59 14.64 -7.65 -3.87
CA LEU A 59 14.12 -6.76 -4.92
C LEU A 59 13.31 -5.60 -4.36
N LEU A 60 12.80 -5.70 -3.12
CA LEU A 60 12.03 -4.63 -2.48
C LEU A 60 12.86 -3.34 -2.34
N GLY A 61 12.30 -2.23 -2.83
CA GLY A 61 12.96 -0.91 -2.80
C GLY A 61 13.92 -0.64 -3.96
N SER A 62 14.17 -1.63 -4.84
CA SER A 62 15.07 -1.49 -5.99
C SER A 62 14.30 -1.44 -7.32
N LYS A 63 14.81 -0.67 -8.31
CA LYS A 63 14.23 -0.66 -9.66
C LYS A 63 14.59 -1.96 -10.38
N LEU A 64 13.59 -2.80 -10.63
CA LEU A 64 13.75 -4.03 -11.39
C LEU A 64 13.58 -3.78 -12.90
N ILE A 65 14.53 -4.29 -13.70
CA ILE A 65 14.42 -4.37 -15.16
C ILE A 65 14.57 -5.83 -15.56
N VAL A 66 13.54 -6.38 -16.19
CA VAL A 66 13.52 -7.76 -16.68
C VAL A 66 13.86 -7.74 -18.17
N PHE A 67 14.92 -8.46 -18.55
CA PHE A 67 15.29 -8.67 -19.94
C PHE A 67 14.82 -10.06 -20.36
N SER A 68 14.11 -10.14 -21.48
CA SER A 68 13.65 -11.36 -22.12
C SER A 68 13.66 -11.11 -23.63
N ASP A 69 14.10 -12.11 -24.37
CA ASP A 69 14.08 -12.21 -25.83
C ASP A 69 12.69 -12.60 -26.37
N HIS A 70 11.79 -13.07 -25.51
CA HIS A 70 10.46 -13.50 -25.90
C HIS A 70 9.50 -12.32 -26.13
N ALA A 71 9.28 -11.97 -27.40
CA ALA A 71 8.43 -10.84 -27.80
C ALA A 71 6.98 -10.96 -27.25
N ALA A 72 6.42 -12.17 -27.20
CA ALA A 72 5.07 -12.37 -26.67
C ALA A 72 4.99 -12.08 -25.17
N LEU A 73 6.04 -12.36 -24.39
CA LEU A 73 6.05 -12.05 -22.96
C LEU A 73 6.07 -10.54 -22.73
N LYS A 74 6.86 -9.82 -23.52
CA LYS A 74 6.90 -8.35 -23.49
C LYS A 74 5.52 -7.75 -23.78
N PHE A 75 4.79 -8.28 -24.75
CA PHE A 75 3.44 -7.84 -25.09
C PHE A 75 2.44 -8.15 -23.97
N LEU A 76 2.44 -9.38 -23.44
CA LEU A 76 1.57 -9.79 -22.34
C LEU A 76 1.78 -8.92 -21.10
N LEU A 77 3.03 -8.74 -20.66
CA LEU A 77 3.36 -7.91 -19.49
C LEU A 77 2.93 -6.45 -19.67
N LYS A 78 3.03 -5.89 -20.88
CA LYS A 78 2.56 -4.54 -21.18
C LYS A 78 1.05 -4.43 -20.97
N ASN A 79 0.28 -5.35 -21.53
CA ASN A 79 -1.18 -5.37 -21.41
C ASN A 79 -1.63 -5.59 -19.96
N PHE A 80 -0.97 -6.48 -19.22
CA PHE A 80 -1.25 -6.66 -17.79
C PHE A 80 -0.96 -5.40 -16.99
N LYS A 81 0.17 -4.74 -17.22
CA LYS A 81 0.51 -3.47 -16.55
C LYS A 81 -0.57 -2.41 -16.78
N GLU A 82 -1.06 -2.26 -18.02
CA GLU A 82 -2.15 -1.33 -18.34
C GLU A 82 -3.44 -1.70 -17.62
N LYS A 83 -3.82 -2.99 -17.62
CA LYS A 83 -5.00 -3.48 -16.87
C LYS A 83 -4.88 -3.25 -15.37
N THR A 84 -3.73 -3.57 -14.76
CA THR A 84 -3.47 -3.33 -13.33
C THR A 84 -3.53 -1.85 -13.00
N LYS A 85 -2.97 -0.99 -13.87
CA LYS A 85 -3.06 0.47 -13.71
C LYS A 85 -4.51 0.94 -13.78
N LEU A 86 -5.30 0.45 -14.74
CA LEU A 86 -6.72 0.80 -14.84
C LEU A 86 -7.52 0.36 -13.61
N ILE A 87 -7.23 -0.82 -13.06
CA ILE A 87 -7.86 -1.29 -11.81
C ILE A 87 -7.46 -0.41 -10.64
N HIS A 88 -6.17 -0.07 -10.53
CA HIS A 88 -5.65 0.83 -9.49
C HIS A 88 -6.31 2.21 -9.59
N ASP A 89 -6.33 2.80 -10.78
CA ASP A 89 -6.90 4.13 -11.03
C ASP A 89 -8.43 4.15 -10.79
N LYS A 90 -9.14 3.04 -11.05
CA LYS A 90 -10.55 2.85 -10.68
C LYS A 90 -10.75 2.71 -9.17
N MET A 91 -9.82 2.05 -8.48
CA MET A 91 -9.87 1.83 -7.02
C MET A 91 -9.47 3.08 -6.23
N ILE A 92 -8.77 4.04 -6.84
CA ILE A 92 -8.57 5.37 -6.25
C ILE A 92 -9.95 6.02 -6.10
N SER A 93 -10.49 5.95 -4.89
CA SER A 93 -11.73 6.61 -4.53
C SER A 93 -11.56 8.12 -4.72
N ARG A 94 -12.27 8.69 -5.69
CA ARG A 94 -12.43 10.15 -5.79
C ARG A 94 -13.38 10.58 -4.68
N THR A 95 -12.84 10.85 -3.49
CA THR A 95 -13.60 11.43 -2.40
C THR A 95 -13.88 12.88 -2.77
N HIS A 96 -15.16 13.21 -2.93
CA HIS A 96 -15.61 14.59 -3.10
C HIS A 96 -15.68 15.21 -1.70
N PHE A 97 -15.05 16.36 -1.54
CA PHE A 97 -15.06 17.11 -0.29
C PHE A 97 -15.99 18.31 -0.45
N SER A 98 -16.73 18.62 0.60
CA SER A 98 -17.53 19.84 0.70
C SER A 98 -16.91 20.80 1.71
N ILE A 99 -17.08 22.10 1.47
CA ILE A 99 -16.66 23.13 2.43
C ILE A 99 -17.37 22.89 3.76
N GLY A 100 -16.65 23.00 4.88
CA GLY A 100 -17.15 22.73 6.23
C GLY A 100 -17.01 21.28 6.70
N GLN A 101 -16.66 20.34 5.83
CA GLN A 101 -16.52 18.94 6.20
C GLN A 101 -15.30 18.69 7.09
N LYS A 102 -15.46 17.84 8.12
CA LYS A 102 -14.34 17.37 8.95
C LYS A 102 -13.58 16.25 8.25
N VAL A 103 -12.26 16.36 8.18
CA VAL A 103 -11.36 15.43 7.49
C VAL A 103 -10.12 15.13 8.33
N LEU A 104 -9.60 13.92 8.23
CA LEU A 104 -8.31 13.52 8.78
C LEU A 104 -7.21 13.70 7.74
N LEU A 105 -6.03 14.12 8.18
CA LEU A 105 -4.85 14.29 7.33
C LEU A 105 -3.86 13.14 7.51
N TYR A 106 -3.40 12.54 6.41
CA TYR A 106 -2.35 11.53 6.45
C TYR A 106 -0.95 12.13 6.69
N ASN A 107 -0.26 11.67 7.74
CA ASN A 107 1.14 11.98 8.01
C ASN A 107 2.08 11.11 7.17
N SER A 108 2.78 11.72 6.20
CA SER A 108 3.74 11.04 5.33
C SER A 108 5.11 10.83 5.97
N HIS A 109 5.41 11.47 7.11
CA HIS A 109 6.73 11.40 7.72
C HIS A 109 6.90 10.06 8.45
N LEU A 110 7.79 9.21 7.93
CA LEU A 110 8.12 7.91 8.50
C LEU A 110 8.81 8.10 9.86
N LYS A 111 8.15 7.67 10.95
CA LYS A 111 8.80 7.43 12.24
C LYS A 111 8.80 5.92 12.49
N LEU A 112 9.98 5.32 12.60
CA LEU A 112 10.13 3.93 13.01
C LEU A 112 9.59 3.81 14.46
N MET A 113 8.63 2.92 14.71
CA MET A 113 7.95 2.82 16.01
C MET A 113 8.06 1.38 16.55
N PRO A 114 8.65 1.15 17.73
CA PRO A 114 9.05 -0.20 18.15
C PRO A 114 7.97 -1.06 18.81
N ARG A 115 6.69 -0.66 18.91
CA ARG A 115 5.72 -1.48 19.70
C ARG A 115 4.20 -1.34 19.51
N LYS A 116 3.67 -0.45 18.65
CA LYS A 116 2.21 -0.40 18.33
C LYS A 116 1.91 0.37 17.04
N LEU A 117 0.98 -0.13 16.23
CA LEU A 117 0.50 0.54 15.02
C LEU A 117 -0.42 1.72 15.39
N ARG A 118 0.12 2.93 15.55
CA ARG A 118 -0.70 4.15 15.64
C ARG A 118 -1.26 4.48 14.25
N SER A 119 -2.51 4.97 14.18
CA SER A 119 -3.05 5.49 12.93
C SER A 119 -2.17 6.66 12.44
N ARG A 120 -1.79 6.65 11.16
CA ARG A 120 -1.06 7.76 10.53
C ARG A 120 -1.95 8.97 10.22
N TRP A 121 -3.24 8.86 10.52
CA TRP A 121 -4.24 9.91 10.33
C TRP A 121 -4.21 10.86 11.53
N ILE A 122 -3.83 12.10 11.27
CA ILE A 122 -3.81 13.19 12.25
C ILE A 122 -5.15 13.90 12.18
N GLY A 123 -5.74 14.15 13.35
CA GLY A 123 -6.68 15.24 13.70
C GLY A 123 -7.87 15.52 12.78
N PRO A 124 -9.04 15.87 13.32
CA PRO A 124 -10.09 16.46 12.50
C PRO A 124 -9.69 17.88 12.11
N PHE A 125 -9.58 18.13 10.82
CA PHE A 125 -9.44 19.45 10.21
C PHE A 125 -10.73 19.80 9.47
N VAL A 126 -11.02 21.09 9.32
CA VAL A 126 -12.21 21.55 8.58
C VAL A 126 -11.78 21.97 7.19
N VAL A 127 -12.49 21.50 6.16
CA VAL A 127 -12.29 21.93 4.78
C VAL A 127 -12.77 23.38 4.63
N THR A 128 -11.89 24.25 4.13
CA THR A 128 -12.21 25.66 3.88
C THR A 128 -12.54 25.88 2.41
N ASP A 129 -11.73 25.33 1.50
CA ASP A 129 -11.91 25.47 0.06
C ASP A 129 -11.51 24.18 -0.67
N VAL A 130 -12.19 23.90 -1.78
CA VAL A 130 -11.93 22.73 -2.64
C VAL A 130 -11.63 23.21 -4.05
N PHE A 131 -10.43 22.90 -4.55
CA PHE A 131 -10.00 23.33 -5.86
C PHE A 131 -10.36 22.29 -6.94
N PRO A 132 -10.63 22.70 -8.20
CA PRO A 132 -10.99 21.79 -9.29
C PRO A 132 -9.96 20.69 -9.57
N HIS A 133 -8.68 20.96 -9.25
CA HIS A 133 -7.56 20.03 -9.48
C HIS A 133 -7.30 19.06 -8.30
N GLY A 134 -8.23 18.93 -7.35
CA GLY A 134 -8.13 17.96 -6.25
C GLY A 134 -7.26 18.40 -5.07
N ALA A 135 -6.77 19.64 -5.06
CA ALA A 135 -6.22 20.24 -3.86
C ALA A 135 -7.34 20.73 -2.94
N VAL A 136 -7.13 20.66 -1.64
CA VAL A 136 -8.10 21.04 -0.60
C VAL A 136 -7.37 21.89 0.42
N GLU A 137 -7.94 23.04 0.76
CA GLU A 137 -7.47 23.86 1.87
C GLU A 137 -8.15 23.40 3.16
N ILE A 138 -7.35 23.09 4.17
CA ILE A 138 -7.83 22.65 5.48
C ILE A 138 -7.35 23.59 6.58
N LYS A 139 -8.18 23.76 7.60
CA LYS A 139 -7.89 24.57 8.78
C LYS A 139 -7.97 23.73 10.05
N SER A 140 -7.04 23.97 10.97
CA SER A 140 -7.12 23.43 12.34
C SER A 140 -7.99 24.32 13.21
N GLU A 141 -8.84 23.71 14.03
CA GLU A 141 -9.69 24.41 14.99
C GLU A 141 -8.87 25.03 16.14
N SER A 142 -7.79 24.36 16.55
CA SER A 142 -6.97 24.79 17.70
C SER A 142 -5.92 25.86 17.37
N SER A 143 -5.45 25.93 16.12
CA SER A 143 -4.33 26.79 15.75
C SER A 143 -4.65 27.81 14.66
N GLN A 144 -5.87 27.78 14.10
CA GLN A 144 -6.40 28.65 13.04
C GLN A 144 -5.56 28.74 11.74
N ASN A 145 -4.43 28.05 11.68
CA ASN A 145 -3.54 28.02 10.54
C ASN A 145 -4.17 27.21 9.40
N LYS A 146 -4.14 27.78 8.20
CA LYS A 146 -4.67 27.19 6.97
C LYS A 146 -3.53 26.65 6.12
N PHE A 147 -3.73 25.47 5.55
CA PHE A 147 -2.74 24.93 4.63
C PHE A 147 -3.39 24.06 3.55
N LYS A 148 -2.77 24.08 2.38
CA LYS A 148 -3.24 23.38 1.19
C LYS A 148 -2.64 21.99 1.12
N VAL A 149 -3.49 20.98 0.98
CA VAL A 149 -3.09 19.58 0.86
C VAL A 149 -3.71 18.94 -0.37
N ASN A 150 -3.10 17.86 -0.86
CA ASN A 150 -3.71 17.05 -1.89
C ASN A 150 -4.87 16.24 -1.27
N GLY A 151 -6.05 16.25 -1.90
CA GLY A 151 -7.24 15.53 -1.45
C GLY A 151 -7.01 14.03 -1.26
N HIS A 152 -6.08 13.41 -2.00
CA HIS A 152 -5.68 12.01 -1.80
C HIS A 152 -5.07 11.73 -0.41
N ARG A 153 -4.62 12.76 0.31
CA ARG A 153 -4.09 12.67 1.68
C ARG A 153 -5.15 12.91 2.74
N LEU A 154 -6.40 13.11 2.35
CA LEU A 154 -7.52 13.38 3.23
C LEU A 154 -8.44 12.17 3.30
N LYS A 155 -9.01 11.95 4.49
CA LYS A 155 -10.05 10.95 4.72
C LYS A 155 -11.19 11.61 5.47
N ILE A 156 -12.44 11.34 5.09
CA ILE A 156 -13.60 11.89 5.77
C ILE A 156 -13.59 11.46 7.24
N PHE A 157 -13.72 12.43 8.15
CA PHE A 157 -13.88 12.16 9.56
C PHE A 157 -15.36 11.93 9.86
N HIS A 158 -15.72 10.67 10.08
CA HIS A 158 -17.03 10.32 10.60
C HIS A 158 -16.98 10.48 12.12
N ALA A 159 -17.45 11.62 12.63
CA ALA A 159 -17.77 11.73 14.04
C ALA A 159 -18.83 10.67 14.35
N ARG A 160 -18.65 9.87 15.41
CA ARG A 160 -19.75 9.07 15.94
C ARG A 160 -20.76 10.05 16.55
N GLU A 161 -21.74 10.47 15.78
CA GLU A 161 -22.93 11.12 16.32
C GLU A 161 -23.71 10.06 17.12
N GLY A 162 -23.58 10.11 18.45
CA GLY A 162 -24.23 9.12 19.32
C GLY A 162 -23.75 9.02 20.77
N TYR A 163 -22.98 9.97 21.29
CA TYR A 163 -22.89 10.18 22.74
C TYR A 163 -23.11 11.66 23.01
N GLN A 164 -24.36 12.03 23.26
CA GLN A 164 -24.62 13.14 24.16
C GLN A 164 -24.03 12.70 25.50
N GLU A 165 -23.04 13.42 26.02
CA GLU A 165 -22.77 13.36 27.46
C GLU A 165 -24.04 13.90 28.14
N GLN A 166 -24.98 13.02 28.45
CA GLN A 166 -25.90 13.32 29.54
C GLN A 166 -25.03 13.39 30.78
N THR A 167 -24.84 14.60 31.30
CA THR A 167 -24.57 14.79 32.72
C THR A 167 -25.76 14.19 33.46
N ILE A 168 -25.75 12.88 33.72
CA ILE A 168 -26.65 12.25 34.67
C ILE A 168 -26.10 12.64 36.04
N GLU A 169 -26.97 13.23 36.84
CA GLU A 169 -26.77 13.79 38.17
C GLU A 169 -25.71 13.05 39.00
N GLU A 170 -24.85 13.82 39.67
CA GLU A 170 -23.90 13.35 40.67
C GLU A 170 -24.67 12.70 41.83
N LEU A 171 -24.93 11.40 41.73
CA LEU A 171 -25.44 10.59 42.83
C LEU A 171 -24.28 10.39 43.82
N SER A 172 -24.32 11.15 44.91
CA SER A 172 -23.43 10.94 46.04
C SER A 172 -23.62 9.52 46.60
N LEU A 173 -22.59 8.68 46.43
CA LEU A 173 -22.53 7.36 47.06
C LEU A 173 -22.25 7.58 48.56
N HIS A 174 -23.24 7.35 49.41
CA HIS A 174 -22.99 7.22 50.85
C HIS A 174 -22.52 5.81 51.19
N ASP A 175 -21.49 5.74 52.03
CA ASP A 175 -20.90 4.48 52.49
C ASP A 175 -21.92 3.65 53.27
N PRO A 176 -22.12 2.36 52.93
CA PRO A 176 -23.13 1.50 53.55
C PRO A 176 -22.75 0.99 54.95
N PHE A 177 -21.61 1.42 55.51
CA PHE A 177 -21.16 1.05 56.85
C PHE A 177 -20.97 2.30 57.71
N GLN A 178 -22.06 2.77 58.33
CA GLN A 178 -21.96 3.54 59.56
C GLN A 178 -22.12 2.58 60.74
N PRO A 179 -21.10 2.45 61.63
CA PRO A 179 -21.27 1.71 62.88
C PRO A 179 -22.29 2.43 63.79
N PRO A 180 -22.98 1.67 64.68
CA PRO A 180 -24.06 2.18 65.51
C PRO A 180 -23.63 3.25 66.52
#